data_AF-A0A7Y3C072-F1
#
_entry.id   AF-A0A7Y3C072-F1
#
_cell.length_a   1.000
_cell.length_b   1.000
_cell.length_c   1.000
_cell.angle_alpha   90.00
_cell.angle_beta   90.00
_cell.angle_gamma   90.00
#
_symmetry.space_group_name_H-M   'P 1'
#
loop_
_entity.id
_entity.type
_entity.pdbx_description
1 polymer ?
#
loop_
_entity_poly.entity_id
_entity_poly.type
_entity_poly.pdbx_seq_one_letter_code
_entity_poly.pdbx_strand_id
1 'polypeptide(L)'
;MSPIVRTVLLSIFALVLGGLVIVGIQRIVERQQTLEEINRLREDLYRSRLTADRCRGALQTSEAALIVLRTTIDSLRAEVGDYETASGQVPQSLYDEYLGVFEEYNDSVQVWEGRERRLRSAESSCRATIERHNALSDTLQTVLTEAGIETI
;
A
#
# COMPACT_ATOMS: atom_id res chain seq x y z
N MET A 1 19.91 71.16 7.88
CA MET A 1 18.75 70.26 7.70
C MET A 1 17.78 70.51 8.85
N SER A 2 16.51 70.80 8.57
CA SER A 2 15.56 71.14 9.65
C SER A 2 15.27 69.90 10.51
N PRO A 3 14.94 70.06 11.81
CA PRO A 3 14.59 68.93 12.68
C PRO A 3 13.44 68.09 12.10
N ILE A 4 12.48 68.74 11.44
CA ILE A 4 11.33 68.10 10.78
C ILE A 4 11.79 67.14 9.67
N VAL A 5 12.73 67.55 8.82
CA VAL A 5 13.25 66.71 7.73
C VAL A 5 13.96 65.48 8.29
N ARG A 6 14.66 65.63 9.42
CA ARG A 6 15.38 64.52 10.07
C ARG A 6 14.43 63.50 10.67
N THR A 7 13.33 63.94 11.31
CA THR A 7 12.32 63.05 11.88
C THR A 7 11.57 62.28 10.79
N VAL A 8 11.24 62.93 9.68
CA VAL A 8 10.59 62.29 8.52
C VAL A 8 11.50 61.24 7.87
N LEU A 9 12.80 61.51 7.72
CA LEU A 9 13.75 60.53 7.20
C LEU A 9 13.89 59.31 8.12
N LEU A 10 13.93 59.51 9.44
CA LEU A 10 14.02 58.42 10.40
C LEU A 10 12.78 57.53 10.41
N SER A 11 11.58 58.11 10.30
CA SER A 11 10.34 57.33 10.25
C SER A 11 10.19 56.55 8.94
N ILE A 12 10.55 57.13 7.80
CA ILE A 12 10.60 56.41 6.51
C ILE A 12 11.60 55.25 6.58
N PHE A 13 12.80 55.51 7.12
CA PHE A 13 13.82 54.47 7.25
C PHE A 13 13.34 53.32 8.16
N ALA A 14 12.70 53.63 9.28
CA ALA A 14 12.14 52.63 10.18
C ALA A 14 11.02 51.80 9.52
N LEU A 15 10.17 52.42 8.70
CA LEU A 15 9.12 51.73 7.94
C LEU A 15 9.70 50.79 6.89
N VAL A 16 10.70 51.24 6.14
CA VAL A 16 11.39 50.41 5.13
C VAL A 16 12.11 49.23 5.80
N LEU A 17 12.82 49.49 6.90
CA LEU A 17 13.52 48.44 7.65
C LEU A 17 12.53 47.42 8.23
N GLY A 18 11.42 47.89 8.81
CA GLY A 18 10.35 47.02 9.32
C GLY A 18 9.71 46.17 8.23
N GLY A 19 9.41 46.77 7.07
CA GLY A 19 8.87 46.04 5.92
C GLY A 19 9.81 44.94 5.40
N LEU A 20 11.11 45.23 5.30
CA LEU A 20 12.12 44.24 4.88
C LEU A 20 12.25 43.08 5.87
N VAL A 21 12.18 43.37 7.18
CA VAL A 21 12.22 42.32 8.22
C VAL A 21 11.00 41.41 8.12
N ILE A 22 9.80 41.96 7.93
CA ILE A 22 8.57 41.17 7.78
C ILE A 22 8.65 40.25 6.56
N VAL A 23 9.06 40.78 5.40
CA VAL A 23 9.22 39.99 4.17
C VAL A 23 10.29 38.90 4.34
N GLY A 24 11.39 39.21 5.03
CA GLY A 24 12.45 38.25 5.33
C GLY A 24 11.95 37.09 6.21
N ILE A 25 11.19 37.41 7.26
CA ILE A 25 10.61 36.40 8.16
C ILE A 25 9.61 35.52 7.40
N GLN A 26 8.72 36.11 6.58
CA GLN A 26 7.75 35.36 5.79
C GLN A 26 8.42 34.32 4.88
N ARG A 27 9.46 34.73 4.14
CA ARG A 27 10.21 33.78 3.29
C ARG A 27 10.90 32.67 4.07
N ILE A 28 11.40 32.96 5.28
CA ILE A 28 12.02 31.93 6.13
C ILE A 28 10.97 30.92 6.61
N VAL A 29 9.80 31.41 7.02
CA VAL A 29 8.69 30.55 7.49
C VAL A 29 8.16 29.68 6.34
N GLU A 30 7.91 30.25 5.17
CA GLU A 30 7.50 29.51 3.97
C GLU A 30 8.50 28.40 3.64
N ARG A 31 9.80 28.71 3.65
CA ARG A 31 10.85 27.73 3.37
C ARG A 31 10.90 26.60 4.41
N GLN A 32 10.68 26.91 5.69
CA GLN A 32 10.62 25.89 6.73
C GLN A 32 9.41 24.97 6.56
N GLN A 33 8.24 25.53 6.22
CA GLN A 33 7.03 24.74 5.96
C GLN A 33 7.23 23.80 4.77
N THR A 34 7.82 24.27 3.67
CA THR A 34 8.12 23.41 2.51
C THR A 34 9.08 22.28 2.87
N LEU A 35 10.13 22.55 3.68
CA LEU A 35 11.06 21.52 4.11
C LEU A 35 10.40 20.48 5.02
N GLU A 36 9.54 20.92 5.93
CA GLU A 36 8.77 20.04 6.81
C GLU A 36 7.81 19.15 6.00
N GLU A 37 7.12 19.73 5.01
CA GLU A 37 6.25 18.99 4.11
C GLU A 37 7.01 17.94 3.28
N ILE A 38 8.16 18.31 2.69
CA ILE A 38 9.03 17.38 1.96
C ILE A 38 9.47 16.22 2.86
N ASN A 39 9.91 16.51 4.08
CA ASN A 39 10.35 15.48 5.02
C ASN A 39 9.20 14.55 5.41
N ARG A 40 8.00 15.10 5.65
CA ARG A 40 6.80 14.31 5.92
C ARG A 40 6.45 13.40 4.75
N LEU A 41 6.43 13.93 3.52
CA LEU A 41 6.13 13.15 2.32
C LEU A 41 7.15 12.03 2.09
N ARG A 42 8.44 12.27 2.34
CA ARG A 42 9.49 11.24 2.26
C ARG A 42 9.29 10.13 3.29
N GLU A 43 8.98 10.48 4.52
CA GLU A 43 8.68 9.52 5.59
C GLU A 43 7.45 8.67 5.23
N ASP A 44 6.38 9.31 4.74
CA ASP A 44 5.16 8.62 4.31
C ASP A 44 5.42 7.71 3.09
N LEU A 45 6.23 8.15 2.14
CA LEU A 45 6.64 7.35 0.98
C LEU A 45 7.44 6.11 1.42
N TYR A 46 8.39 6.28 2.33
CA TYR A 46 9.19 5.18 2.89
C TYR A 46 8.30 4.15 3.60
N ARG A 47 7.36 4.60 4.44
CA ARG A 47 6.41 3.73 5.13
C ARG A 47 5.48 3.00 4.15
N SER A 48 5.02 3.70 3.12
CA SER A 48 4.17 3.12 2.08
C SER A 48 4.91 2.03 1.31
N ARG A 49 6.17 2.27 0.93
CA ARG A 49 7.03 1.28 0.27
C ARG A 49 7.23 0.03 1.12
N LEU A 50 7.58 0.20 2.39
CA LEU A 50 7.76 -0.92 3.32
C LEU A 50 6.47 -1.76 3.46
N THR A 51 5.32 -1.08 3.46
CA THR A 51 4.02 -1.75 3.51
C THR A 51 3.75 -2.53 2.22
N ALA A 52 4.04 -1.94 1.06
CA ALA A 52 3.91 -2.60 -0.24
C ALA A 52 4.82 -3.84 -0.35
N ASP A 53 6.07 -3.76 0.13
CA ASP A 53 7.02 -4.88 0.13
C ASP A 53 6.53 -6.04 1.00
N ARG A 54 6.02 -5.74 2.20
CA ARG A 54 5.40 -6.76 3.07
C ARG A 54 4.18 -7.40 2.42
N CYS A 55 3.35 -6.58 1.78
CA CYS A 55 2.19 -7.02 1.02
C CYS A 55 2.58 -8.02 -0.06
N ARG A 56 3.61 -7.71 -0.85
CA ARG A 56 4.12 -8.58 -1.90
C ARG A 56 4.60 -9.93 -1.36
N GLY A 57 5.36 -9.93 -0.26
CA GLY A 57 5.82 -11.17 0.38
C GLY A 57 4.67 -12.03 0.92
N ALA A 58 3.66 -11.40 1.52
CA ALA A 58 2.47 -12.10 2.04
C ALA A 58 1.62 -12.72 0.92
N LEU A 59 1.47 -12.02 -0.22
CA LEU A 59 0.78 -12.55 -1.40
C LEU A 59 1.50 -13.77 -1.98
N GLN A 60 2.82 -13.69 -2.21
CA GLN A 60 3.60 -14.82 -2.71
C GLN A 60 3.47 -16.06 -1.81
N THR A 61 3.54 -15.88 -0.50
CA THR A 61 3.39 -16.98 0.46
C THR A 61 1.99 -17.60 0.39
N SER A 62 0.96 -16.77 0.25
CA SER A 62 -0.43 -17.21 0.17
C SER A 62 -0.75 -17.92 -1.15
N GLU A 63 -0.22 -17.43 -2.27
CA GLU A 63 -0.32 -18.05 -3.59
C GLU A 63 0.35 -19.44 -3.60
N ALA A 64 1.56 -19.55 -3.04
CA ALA A 64 2.25 -20.82 -2.91
C ALA A 64 1.43 -21.84 -2.09
N ALA A 65 0.83 -21.40 -0.99
CA ALA A 65 -0.05 -22.25 -0.18
C ALA A 65 -1.32 -22.70 -0.93
N LEU A 66 -1.90 -21.82 -1.77
CA LEU A 66 -3.06 -22.18 -2.61
C LEU A 66 -2.71 -23.19 -3.70
N ILE A 67 -1.50 -23.12 -4.28
CA ILE A 67 -1.03 -24.11 -5.26
C ILE A 67 -0.98 -25.50 -4.61
N VAL A 68 -0.38 -25.63 -3.43
CA VAL A 68 -0.30 -26.90 -2.70
C VAL A 68 -1.70 -27.46 -2.38
N LEU A 69 -2.60 -26.60 -1.89
CA LEU A 69 -3.98 -27.01 -1.59
C LEU A 69 -4.74 -27.45 -2.84
N ARG A 70 -4.56 -26.75 -3.97
CA ARG A 70 -5.17 -27.13 -5.24
C ARG A 70 -4.70 -28.52 -5.70
N THR A 71 -3.40 -28.81 -5.60
CA THR A 71 -2.88 -30.15 -5.93
C THR A 71 -3.49 -31.24 -5.06
N THR A 72 -3.74 -30.95 -3.77
CA THR A 72 -4.41 -31.90 -2.86
C THR A 72 -5.86 -32.15 -3.28
N ILE A 73 -6.61 -31.09 -3.59
CA ILE A 73 -8.00 -31.19 -4.08
C ILE A 73 -8.07 -31.95 -5.40
N ASP A 74 -7.15 -31.68 -6.33
CA ASP A 74 -7.09 -32.37 -7.62
C ASP A 74 -6.82 -33.88 -7.43
N SER A 75 -5.99 -34.26 -6.45
CA SER A 75 -5.74 -35.66 -6.08
C SER A 75 -7.00 -36.32 -5.49
N LEU A 76 -7.64 -35.70 -4.51
CA LEU A 76 -8.87 -36.22 -3.89
C LEU A 76 -10.00 -36.34 -4.90
N ARG A 77 -10.12 -35.37 -5.82
CA ARG A 77 -11.10 -35.42 -6.91
C ARG A 77 -10.85 -36.61 -7.84
N ALA A 78 -9.59 -36.90 -8.18
CA ALA A 78 -9.27 -38.05 -9.01
C ALA A 78 -9.66 -39.35 -8.31
N GLU A 79 -9.37 -39.47 -7.02
CA GLU A 79 -9.71 -40.64 -6.21
C GLU A 79 -11.22 -40.85 -6.07
N VAL A 80 -11.98 -39.78 -5.79
CA VAL A 80 -13.46 -39.81 -5.83
C VAL A 80 -13.96 -40.26 -7.22
N GLY A 81 -13.36 -39.74 -8.28
CA GLY A 81 -13.70 -40.11 -9.66
C GLY A 81 -13.44 -41.58 -9.99
N ASP A 82 -12.36 -42.16 -9.46
CA ASP A 82 -12.03 -43.57 -9.61
C ASP A 82 -13.08 -44.48 -8.94
N TYR A 83 -13.60 -44.07 -7.77
CA TYR A 83 -14.72 -44.75 -7.11
C TYR A 83 -16.03 -44.66 -7.92
N GLU A 84 -16.29 -43.50 -8.54
CA GLU A 84 -17.56 -43.21 -9.22
C GLU A 84 -17.64 -43.78 -10.66
N THR A 85 -16.49 -44.00 -11.32
CA THR A 85 -16.41 -44.52 -12.69
C THR A 85 -16.70 -46.02 -12.80
N ALA A 86 -16.60 -46.77 -11.71
CA ALA A 86 -17.00 -48.18 -11.64
C ALA A 86 -18.52 -48.30 -11.37
N SER A 87 -19.34 -48.29 -12.43
CA SER A 87 -20.79 -48.61 -12.42
C SER A 87 -21.75 -47.68 -11.67
N GLY A 88 -21.29 -46.54 -11.13
CA GLY A 88 -22.13 -45.61 -10.35
C GLY A 88 -22.56 -46.16 -8.98
N GLN A 89 -22.02 -47.31 -8.58
CA GLN A 89 -22.19 -47.91 -7.26
C GLN A 89 -20.83 -48.28 -6.71
N VAL A 90 -20.39 -47.54 -5.69
CA VAL A 90 -19.21 -47.88 -4.92
C VAL A 90 -19.44 -49.24 -4.25
N PRO A 91 -18.55 -50.24 -4.42
CA PRO A 91 -18.69 -51.53 -3.74
C PRO A 91 -18.86 -51.34 -2.23
N GLN A 92 -19.78 -52.09 -1.62
CA GLN A 92 -20.10 -51.93 -0.19
C GLN A 92 -18.88 -52.10 0.74
N SER A 93 -17.89 -52.91 0.33
CA SER A 93 -16.63 -53.09 1.05
C SER A 93 -15.70 -51.87 1.03
N LEU A 94 -15.91 -50.94 0.10
CA LEU A 94 -15.12 -49.72 -0.09
C LEU A 94 -15.91 -48.45 0.26
N TYR A 95 -17.17 -48.59 0.69
CA TYR A 95 -18.06 -47.45 0.90
C TYR A 95 -17.60 -46.51 2.03
N ASP A 96 -17.09 -47.08 3.12
CA ASP A 96 -16.56 -46.29 4.24
C ASP A 96 -15.28 -45.52 3.83
N GLU A 97 -14.43 -46.12 3.00
CA GLU A 97 -13.22 -45.49 2.46
C GLU A 97 -13.58 -44.35 1.50
N TYR A 98 -14.52 -44.60 0.58
CA TYR A 98 -15.06 -43.58 -0.31
C TYR A 98 -15.67 -42.40 0.46
N LEU A 99 -16.50 -42.66 1.48
CA LEU A 99 -17.10 -41.60 2.29
C LEU A 99 -16.04 -40.74 2.97
N GLY A 100 -14.97 -41.35 3.50
CA GLY A 100 -13.85 -40.62 4.09
C GLY A 100 -13.17 -39.67 3.09
N VAL A 101 -12.84 -40.16 1.89
CA VAL A 101 -12.20 -39.35 0.83
C VAL A 101 -13.15 -38.26 0.33
N PHE A 102 -14.44 -38.57 0.19
CA PHE A 102 -15.45 -37.62 -0.25
C PHE A 102 -15.68 -36.49 0.76
N GLU A 103 -15.72 -36.80 2.06
CA GLU A 103 -15.77 -35.82 3.14
C GLU A 103 -14.51 -34.94 3.14
N GLU A 104 -13.32 -35.55 3.03
CA GLU A 104 -12.05 -34.81 2.97
C GLU A 104 -11.97 -33.89 1.74
N TYR A 105 -12.46 -34.34 0.58
CA TYR A 105 -12.59 -33.51 -0.62
C TYR A 105 -13.48 -32.30 -0.37
N ASN A 106 -14.69 -32.50 0.18
CA ASN A 106 -15.65 -31.43 0.41
C ASN A 106 -15.12 -30.39 1.42
N ASP A 107 -14.51 -30.84 2.52
CA ASP A 107 -13.88 -29.98 3.51
C ASP A 107 -12.73 -29.16 2.88
N SER A 108 -11.90 -29.82 2.06
CA SER A 108 -10.78 -29.18 1.37
C SER A 108 -11.25 -28.10 0.39
N VAL A 109 -12.34 -28.33 -0.35
CA VAL A 109 -12.94 -27.34 -1.25
C VAL A 109 -13.40 -26.10 -0.48
N GLN A 110 -14.07 -26.27 0.66
CA GLN A 110 -14.53 -25.14 1.48
C GLN A 110 -13.34 -24.32 2.04
N VAL A 111 -12.28 -25.00 2.49
CA VAL A 111 -11.05 -24.36 2.95
C VAL A 111 -10.40 -23.56 1.81
N TRP A 112 -10.37 -24.13 0.60
CA TRP A 112 -9.80 -23.48 -0.58
C TRP A 112 -10.54 -22.19 -0.94
N GLU A 113 -11.87 -22.23 -1.05
CA GLU A 113 -12.66 -21.03 -1.34
C GLU A 113 -12.45 -19.93 -0.29
N GLY A 114 -12.39 -20.30 0.99
CA GLY A 114 -12.13 -19.36 2.08
C GLY A 114 -10.75 -18.70 1.96
N ARG A 115 -9.71 -19.47 1.57
CA ARG A 115 -8.36 -18.95 1.35
C ARG A 115 -8.28 -18.08 0.09
N GLU A 116 -8.94 -18.48 -0.99
CA GLU A 116 -9.01 -17.70 -2.22
C GLU A 116 -9.66 -16.32 -1.99
N ARG A 117 -10.80 -16.27 -1.29
CA ARG A 117 -11.45 -15.00 -0.93
C ARG A 117 -10.54 -14.08 -0.13
N ARG A 118 -9.82 -14.63 0.86
CA ARG A 118 -8.84 -13.87 1.65
C ARG A 118 -7.70 -13.35 0.79
N LEU A 119 -7.19 -14.16 -0.14
CA LEU A 119 -6.12 -13.75 -1.05
C LEU A 119 -6.56 -12.58 -1.94
N ARG A 120 -7.74 -12.66 -2.56
CA ARG A 120 -8.28 -11.56 -3.38
C ARG A 120 -8.47 -10.27 -2.59
N SER A 121 -8.94 -10.39 -1.34
CA SER A 121 -9.07 -9.24 -0.44
C SER A 121 -7.71 -8.61 -0.11
N ALA A 122 -6.72 -9.44 0.20
CA ALA A 122 -5.35 -9.00 0.45
C ALA A 122 -4.75 -8.33 -0.79
N GLU A 123 -4.90 -8.93 -1.98
CA GLU A 123 -4.43 -8.39 -3.25
C GLU A 123 -5.03 -6.99 -3.52
N SER A 124 -6.35 -6.84 -3.31
CA SER A 124 -7.02 -5.55 -3.43
C SER A 124 -6.45 -4.50 -2.47
N SER A 125 -6.20 -4.88 -1.21
CA SER A 125 -5.59 -3.98 -0.22
C SER A 125 -4.15 -3.60 -0.59
N CYS A 126 -3.38 -4.54 -1.14
CA CYS A 126 -2.01 -4.28 -1.57
C CYS A 126 -1.96 -3.35 -2.78
N ARG A 127 -2.86 -3.53 -3.75
CA ARG A 127 -3.02 -2.61 -4.88
C ARG A 127 -3.34 -1.18 -4.42
N ALA A 128 -4.28 -1.01 -3.50
CA ALA A 128 -4.60 0.31 -2.94
C ALA A 128 -3.39 0.97 -2.25
N THR A 129 -2.53 0.18 -1.62
CA THR A 129 -1.29 0.68 -1.01
C THR A 129 -0.30 1.18 -2.06
N ILE A 130 -0.14 0.45 -3.17
CA ILE A 130 0.72 0.85 -4.28
C ILE A 130 0.20 2.13 -4.95
N GLU A 131 -1.11 2.23 -5.16
CA GLU A 131 -1.74 3.45 -5.69
C GLU A 131 -1.48 4.66 -4.77
N ARG A 132 -1.59 4.47 -3.45
CA ARG A 132 -1.25 5.51 -2.47
C ARG A 132 0.24 5.88 -2.50
N HIS A 133 1.13 4.91 -2.64
CA HIS A 133 2.56 5.17 -2.82
C HIS A 133 2.82 6.06 -4.04
N ASN A 134 2.19 5.75 -5.17
CA ASN A 134 2.37 6.51 -6.40
C ASN A 134 1.85 7.94 -6.24
N ALA A 135 0.66 8.12 -5.65
CA ALA A 135 0.12 9.45 -5.37
C ALA A 135 1.02 10.28 -4.44
N LEU A 136 1.64 9.65 -3.43
CA LEU A 136 2.62 10.32 -2.55
C LEU A 136 3.89 10.71 -3.32
N SER A 137 4.36 9.84 -4.22
CA SER A 137 5.51 10.13 -5.07
C SER A 137 5.24 11.31 -5.99
N ASP A 138 4.07 11.36 -6.63
CA ASP A 138 3.64 12.45 -7.50
C ASP A 138 3.52 13.76 -6.71
N THR A 139 2.94 13.71 -5.50
CA THR A 139 2.83 14.87 -4.62
C THR A 139 4.19 15.41 -4.22
N LEU A 140 5.12 14.52 -3.83
CA LEU A 140 6.49 14.90 -3.49
C LEU A 140 7.20 15.54 -4.68
N GLN A 141 7.01 14.98 -5.88
CA GLN A 141 7.57 15.49 -7.12
C GLN A 141 7.07 16.91 -7.42
N THR A 142 5.77 17.16 -7.25
CA THR A 142 5.16 18.49 -7.39
C THR A 142 5.77 19.48 -6.39
N VAL A 143 5.82 19.14 -5.10
CA VAL A 143 6.37 20.02 -4.05
C VAL A 143 7.85 20.34 -4.30
N LEU A 144 8.65 19.35 -4.72
CA LEU A 144 10.06 19.56 -5.06
C LEU A 144 10.22 20.51 -6.26
N THR A 145 9.38 20.34 -7.28
CA THR A 145 9.38 21.18 -8.48
C THR A 145 8.99 22.63 -8.16
N GLU A 146 7.94 22.83 -7.37
CA GLU A 146 7.49 24.16 -6.91
C GLU A 146 8.55 24.86 -6.04
N ALA A 147 9.31 24.09 -5.27
CA ALA A 147 10.44 24.59 -4.48
C ALA A 147 11.70 24.91 -5.31
N GLY A 148 11.68 24.66 -6.62
CA GLY A 148 12.84 24.84 -7.50
C GLY A 148 13.97 23.83 -7.25
N ILE A 149 13.64 22.68 -6.64
CA ILE A 149 14.57 21.59 -6.41
C ILE A 149 14.43 20.64 -7.59
N GLU A 150 15.32 20.76 -8.58
CA GLU A 150 15.36 19.83 -9.71
C GLU A 150 15.62 18.40 -9.22
N THR A 151 14.71 17.50 -9.55
CA THR A 151 14.86 16.06 -9.38
C THR A 151 15.52 15.49 -10.63
N ILE A 152 16.66 14.83 -10.48
CA ILE A 152 17.39 14.13 -11.55
C ILE A 152 16.63 12.88 -11.99
#